data_AF-A0A2V6WXF0-F1
#
_entry.id   AF-A0A2V6WXF0-F1
#
_cell.length_a   1.000
_cell.length_b   1.000
_cell.length_c   1.000
_cell.angle_alpha   90.00
_cell.angle_beta   90.00
_cell.angle_gamma   90.00
#
_symmetry.space_group_name_H-M   'P 1'
#
loop_
_entity.id
_entity.type
_entity.pdbx_description
1 polymer ?
#
loop_
_entity_poly.entity_id
_entity_poly.type
_entity_poly.pdbx_seq_one_letter_code
_entity_poly.pdbx_strand_id
1 'polypeptide(L)'
;MDWDKLRALLEGVSAGRVPVDAAVRQLRDLPYADVGFAKVDTHRPLRSGAPEAVFCQGKTSDQVVTIVGRLAEHHANVLATRAAPEVAEALGAAGIPHRYHALARVVVA
;
A
#
# COMPACT_ATOMS: atom_id res chain seq x y z
N MET A 1 -7.46 2.37 0.89
CA MET A 1 -8.43 3.48 1.07
C MET A 1 -8.37 3.96 2.52
N ASP A 2 -8.53 5.26 2.79
CA ASP A 2 -8.68 5.83 4.14
C ASP A 2 -10.07 6.50 4.30
N TRP A 3 -10.37 7.03 5.48
CA TRP A 3 -11.69 7.59 5.81
C TRP A 3 -12.05 8.81 4.96
N ASP A 4 -11.07 9.65 4.64
CA ASP A 4 -11.32 10.87 3.85
C ASP A 4 -11.58 10.52 2.39
N LYS A 5 -10.82 9.59 1.81
CA LYS A 5 -11.08 9.06 0.46
C LYS A 5 -12.44 8.35 0.38
N LEU A 6 -12.82 7.58 1.40
CA LEU A 6 -14.12 6.91 1.45
C LEU A 6 -15.27 7.93 1.53
N ARG A 7 -15.14 8.95 2.38
CA ARG A 7 -16.14 10.02 2.48
C ARG A 7 -16.30 10.75 1.14
N ALA A 8 -15.20 11.13 0.51
CA ALA A 8 -15.22 11.79 -0.80
C ALA A 8 -15.88 10.93 -1.89
N LEU A 9 -15.64 9.62 -1.89
CA LEU A 9 -16.30 8.68 -2.81
C LEU A 9 -17.81 8.66 -2.59
N LEU A 10 -18.26 8.55 -1.34
CA LEU A 10 -19.69 8.50 -0.99
C LEU A 10 -20.40 9.83 -1.27
N GLU A 11 -19.76 10.96 -1.00
CA GLU A 11 -20.25 12.29 -1.38
C GLU A 11 -20.34 12.44 -2.90
N GLY A 12 -19.39 11.88 -3.65
CA GLY A 12 -19.41 11.82 -5.11
C GLY A 12 -20.59 11.02 -5.65
N VAL A 13 -20.93 9.89 -5.03
CA VAL A 13 -22.10 9.08 -5.37
C VAL A 13 -23.39 9.83 -5.03
N SER A 14 -23.48 10.39 -3.81
CA SER A 14 -24.66 11.14 -3.36
C SER A 14 -24.96 12.37 -4.24
N ALA A 15 -23.91 13.03 -4.76
CA ALA A 15 -24.04 14.15 -5.68
C ALA A 15 -24.23 13.74 -7.16
N GLY A 16 -24.29 12.43 -7.47
CA GLY A 16 -24.42 11.93 -8.84
C GLY A 16 -23.18 12.08 -9.73
N ARG A 17 -22.03 12.48 -9.16
CA ARG A 17 -20.75 12.64 -9.89
C ARG A 17 -20.05 11.30 -10.14
N VAL A 18 -20.30 10.31 -9.30
CA VAL A 18 -19.74 8.97 -9.40
C VAL A 18 -20.88 7.96 -9.55
N PRO A 19 -20.95 7.21 -10.66
CA PRO A 19 -21.92 6.12 -10.79
C PRO A 19 -21.71 5.07 -9.70
N VAL A 20 -22.80 4.52 -9.17
CA VAL A 20 -22.75 3.47 -8.14
C VAL A 20 -21.84 2.31 -8.55
N ASP A 21 -21.94 1.83 -9.79
CA ASP A 21 -21.10 0.74 -10.29
C ASP A 21 -19.61 1.07 -10.31
N ALA A 22 -19.26 2.34 -10.53
CA ALA A 22 -17.86 2.78 -10.47
C ALA A 22 -17.36 2.79 -9.02
N ALA A 23 -18.18 3.25 -8.07
CA ALA A 23 -17.85 3.19 -6.65
C ALA A 23 -17.73 1.75 -6.15
N VAL A 24 -18.64 0.85 -6.56
CA VAL A 24 -18.57 -0.59 -6.22
C VAL A 24 -17.28 -1.21 -6.74
N ARG A 25 -16.84 -0.90 -7.97
CA ARG A 25 -15.54 -1.39 -8.47
C ARG A 25 -14.36 -0.90 -7.65
N GLN A 26 -14.34 0.37 -7.24
CA GLN A 26 -13.29 0.89 -6.36
C GLN A 26 -13.28 0.26 -4.97
N LEU A 27 -14.45 -0.16 -4.49
CA LEU A 27 -14.61 -0.87 -3.22
C LEU A 27 -14.33 -2.37 -3.34
N ARG A 28 -14.34 -2.95 -4.55
CA ARG A 28 -14.20 -4.39 -4.79
C ARG A 28 -12.83 -4.94 -4.41
N ASP A 29 -11.79 -4.12 -4.54
CA ASP A 29 -10.41 -4.49 -4.17
C ASP A 29 -10.14 -4.31 -2.66
N LEU A 30 -11.20 -4.03 -1.88
CA LEU A 30 -11.20 -4.16 -0.43
C LEU A 30 -11.63 -5.59 -0.04
N PRO A 31 -11.05 -6.19 1.02
CA PRO A 31 -10.19 -5.57 2.02
C PRO A 31 -8.68 -5.75 1.80
N TYR A 32 -8.28 -6.52 0.78
CA TYR A 32 -6.88 -6.83 0.51
C TYR A 32 -6.63 -7.07 -0.98
N ALA A 33 -5.40 -6.80 -1.42
CA ALA A 33 -4.91 -7.21 -2.72
C ALA A 33 -4.15 -8.54 -2.60
N ASP A 34 -4.50 -9.53 -3.41
CA ASP A 34 -3.77 -10.79 -3.50
C ASP A 34 -2.70 -10.70 -4.60
N VAL A 35 -1.43 -10.79 -4.22
CA VAL A 35 -0.28 -10.79 -5.15
C VAL A 35 0.30 -12.20 -5.35
N GLY A 36 -0.46 -13.25 -5.02
CA GLY A 36 -0.10 -14.65 -5.17
C GLY A 36 0.72 -15.21 -4.01
N PHE A 37 1.75 -14.47 -3.55
CA PHE A 37 2.60 -14.87 -2.43
C PHE A 37 2.34 -14.08 -1.14
N ALA A 38 1.48 -13.05 -1.21
CA ALA A 38 1.04 -12.28 -0.06
C ALA A 38 -0.37 -11.73 -0.30
N LYS A 39 -1.12 -11.56 0.79
CA LYS A 39 -2.37 -10.79 0.82
C LYS A 39 -2.10 -9.50 1.56
N VAL A 40 -2.21 -8.39 0.84
CA VAL A 40 -1.83 -7.06 1.28
C VAL A 40 -3.07 -6.33 1.78
N ASP A 41 -3.15 -5.99 3.05
CA ASP A 41 -4.31 -5.37 3.69
C ASP A 41 -4.38 -3.87 3.35
N THR A 42 -5.10 -3.55 2.28
CA THR A 42 -5.35 -2.18 1.80
C THR A 42 -6.43 -1.45 2.62
N HIS A 43 -7.08 -2.15 3.56
CA HIS A 43 -8.14 -1.65 4.42
C HIS A 43 -7.67 -1.35 5.85
N ARG A 44 -6.43 -1.72 6.20
CA ARG A 44 -5.86 -1.47 7.53
C ARG A 44 -5.96 -0.02 8.00
N PRO A 45 -5.78 1.02 7.17
CA PRO A 45 -5.96 2.41 7.61
C PRO A 45 -7.37 2.73 8.09
N LEU A 46 -8.40 2.16 7.45
CA LEU A 46 -9.79 2.38 7.85
C LEU A 46 -10.10 1.75 9.21
N ARG A 47 -9.47 0.62 9.51
CA ARG A 47 -9.69 -0.12 10.76
C ARG A 47 -8.79 0.32 11.92
N SER A 48 -7.58 0.78 11.62
CA SER A 48 -6.52 0.92 12.61
C SER A 48 -5.76 2.25 12.52
N GLY A 49 -6.12 3.12 11.58
CA GLY A 49 -5.53 4.46 11.43
C GLY A 49 -4.14 4.49 10.78
N ALA A 50 -3.56 3.34 10.42
CA ALA A 50 -2.24 3.26 9.79
C ALA A 50 -2.19 2.19 8.68
N PRO A 51 -1.40 2.40 7.60
CA PRO A 51 -1.12 1.39 6.58
C PRO A 51 -0.40 0.16 7.14
N GLU A 52 -0.46 -0.93 6.40
CA GLU A 52 0.27 -2.15 6.75
C GLU A 52 1.79 -1.94 6.62
N ALA A 53 2.54 -2.44 7.61
CA ALA A 53 3.99 -2.50 7.56
C ALA A 53 4.44 -3.82 6.90
N VAL A 54 5.31 -3.72 5.91
CA VAL A 54 5.91 -4.86 5.22
C VAL A 54 7.05 -5.42 6.06
N PHE A 55 6.99 -6.69 6.41
CA PHE A 55 8.08 -7.39 7.08
C PHE A 55 9.02 -8.02 6.04
N CYS A 56 10.20 -7.44 5.81
CA CYS A 56 11.09 -7.83 4.70
C CYS A 56 11.90 -9.11 4.96
N GLN A 57 12.24 -9.39 6.22
CA GLN A 57 13.11 -10.52 6.55
C GLN A 57 12.49 -11.85 6.07
N GLY A 58 13.26 -12.61 5.27
CA GLY A 58 12.82 -13.89 4.69
C GLY A 58 12.07 -13.78 3.36
N LYS A 59 11.84 -12.57 2.82
CA LYS A 59 11.30 -12.33 1.47
C LYS A 59 12.42 -12.05 0.48
N THR A 60 12.17 -12.30 -0.80
CA THR A 60 13.05 -11.82 -1.88
C THR A 60 12.82 -10.32 -2.11
N SER A 61 13.81 -9.62 -2.66
CA SER A 61 13.66 -8.20 -3.00
C SER A 61 12.48 -7.96 -3.95
N ASP A 62 12.28 -8.82 -4.96
CA ASP A 62 11.16 -8.70 -5.91
C ASP A 62 9.79 -8.81 -5.23
N GLN A 63 9.67 -9.71 -4.25
CA GLN A 63 8.46 -9.84 -3.46
C GLN A 63 8.19 -8.57 -2.65
N VAL A 64 9.23 -7.97 -2.07
CA VAL A 64 9.10 -6.71 -1.33
C VAL A 64 8.71 -5.57 -2.27
N VAL A 65 9.35 -5.43 -3.44
CA VAL A 65 9.01 -4.41 -4.44
C VAL A 65 7.55 -4.50 -4.83
N THR A 66 7.06 -5.70 -5.11
CA THR A 66 5.67 -5.94 -5.49
C THR A 66 4.71 -5.53 -4.36
N ILE A 67 4.99 -5.95 -3.12
CA ILE A 67 4.13 -5.61 -1.97
C ILE A 67 4.13 -4.10 -1.72
N VAL A 68 5.30 -3.47 -1.69
CA VAL A 68 5.45 -2.03 -1.43
C VAL A 68 4.79 -1.21 -2.54
N GLY A 69 4.98 -1.58 -3.81
CA GLY A 69 4.32 -0.93 -4.94
C GLY A 69 2.80 -0.96 -4.84
N ARG A 70 2.22 -2.14 -4.53
CA ARG A 70 0.77 -2.27 -4.31
C ARG A 70 0.25 -1.46 -3.14
N LEU A 71 0.99 -1.40 -2.03
CA LEU A 71 0.61 -0.56 -0.91
C LEU A 71 0.69 0.93 -1.27
N ALA A 72 1.72 1.35 -2.02
CA ALA A 72 1.94 2.72 -2.42
C ALA A 72 0.87 3.24 -3.41
N GLU A 73 0.25 2.36 -4.20
CA GLU A 73 -0.92 2.71 -5.05
C GLU A 73 -2.10 3.26 -4.22
N HIS A 74 -2.24 2.81 -2.97
CA HIS A 74 -3.38 3.14 -2.12
C HIS A 74 -3.05 4.03 -0.93
N HIS A 75 -1.77 4.09 -0.53
CA HIS A 75 -1.30 4.72 0.70
C HIS A 75 -0.11 5.64 0.44
N ALA A 76 -0.11 6.82 1.08
CA ALA A 76 0.95 7.80 0.92
C ALA A 76 2.23 7.48 1.72
N ASN A 77 2.15 6.54 2.68
CA ASN A 77 3.27 6.16 3.54
C ASN A 77 3.24 4.64 3.77
N VAL A 78 4.20 3.92 3.20
CA VAL A 78 4.40 2.48 3.34
C VAL A 78 5.69 2.25 4.12
N LEU A 79 5.59 1.49 5.21
CA LEU A 79 6.76 1.11 6.01
C LEU A 79 7.21 -0.28 5.65
N ALA A 80 8.47 -0.45 5.25
CA ALA A 80 9.10 -1.75 5.10
C ALA A 80 10.18 -1.94 6.16
N THR A 81 10.04 -2.93 7.03
CA THR A 81 10.85 -3.14 8.23
C THR A 81 11.80 -4.32 8.06
N ARG A 82 12.93 -4.28 8.78
CA ARG A 82 14.04 -5.24 8.66
C ARG A 82 14.57 -5.36 7.22
N ALA A 83 14.45 -4.29 6.46
CA ALA A 83 14.91 -4.20 5.08
C ALA A 83 16.44 -4.24 5.03
N ALA A 84 16.98 -5.18 4.24
CA ALA A 84 18.38 -5.19 3.88
C ALA A 84 18.64 -4.11 2.80
N PRO A 85 19.87 -3.61 2.63
CA PRO A 85 20.18 -2.56 1.65
C PRO A 85 19.71 -2.90 0.22
N GLU A 86 19.79 -4.17 -0.17
CA GLU A 86 19.41 -4.68 -1.49
C GLU A 86 17.91 -4.52 -1.77
N VAL A 87 17.08 -4.44 -0.73
CA VAL A 87 15.65 -4.13 -0.86
C VAL A 87 15.44 -2.68 -1.27
N ALA A 88 16.19 -1.74 -0.67
CA ALA A 88 16.10 -0.33 -1.03
C ALA A 88 16.61 -0.10 -2.46
N GLU A 89 17.72 -0.75 -2.84
CA GLU A 89 18.23 -0.72 -4.21
C GLU A 89 17.21 -1.24 -5.22
N ALA A 90 16.55 -2.38 -4.94
CA ALA A 90 15.52 -2.94 -5.80
C ALA A 90 14.30 -2.02 -5.93
N LEU A 91 13.86 -1.36 -4.85
CA LEU A 91 12.80 -0.35 -4.89
C LEU A 91 13.18 0.84 -5.76
N GLY A 92 14.44 1.29 -5.68
CA GLY A 92 14.97 2.37 -6.51
C GLY A 92 15.03 1.99 -7.98
N ALA A 93 15.50 0.79 -8.30
CA ALA A 93 15.52 0.26 -9.66
C ALA A 93 14.10 0.11 -10.26
N ALA A 94 13.09 -0.17 -9.42
CA ALA A 94 11.68 -0.21 -9.81
C ALA A 94 11.02 1.18 -9.92
N GLY A 95 11.75 2.26 -9.64
CA GLY A 95 11.24 3.63 -9.71
C GLY A 95 10.30 4.01 -8.57
N ILE A 96 10.30 3.26 -7.46
CA ILE A 96 9.46 3.57 -6.29
C ILE A 96 10.19 4.62 -5.43
N PRO A 97 9.65 5.85 -5.30
CA PRO A 97 10.23 6.87 -4.44
C PRO A 97 10.27 6.38 -2.99
N HIS A 98 11.42 6.45 -2.34
CA HIS A 98 11.55 5.97 -0.97
C HIS A 98 12.76 6.59 -0.25
N ARG A 99 12.78 6.43 1.08
CA ARG A 99 13.92 6.75 1.95
C ARG A 99 14.32 5.51 2.74
N TYR A 100 15.59 5.12 2.64
CA TYR A 100 16.16 4.06 3.46
C TYR A 100 16.86 4.62 4.70
N HIS A 101 16.49 4.08 5.86
CA HIS A 101 17.11 4.37 7.16
C HIS A 101 17.99 3.18 7.57
N ALA A 102 19.27 3.22 7.20
CA ALA A 102 20.21 2.10 7.36
C ALA A 102 20.31 1.59 8.81
N LEU A 103 20.43 2.48 9.79
CA LEU A 103 20.54 2.09 11.21
C LEU A 103 19.30 1.34 11.72
N ALA A 104 18.12 1.82 11.34
CA ALA A 104 16.85 1.19 11.74
C ALA A 104 16.48 -0.02 10.86
N ARG A 105 17.14 -0.19 9.71
CA ARG A 105 16.77 -1.13 8.65
C ARG A 105 15.30 -0.97 8.23
N VAL A 106 14.92 0.27 7.96
CA VAL A 106 13.55 0.64 7.57
C VAL A 106 13.56 1.41 6.26
N VAL A 107 12.65 1.07 5.35
CA VAL A 107 12.28 1.89 4.19
C VAL A 107 10.96 2.59 4.47
N VAL A 108 10.89 3.87 4.14
CA VAL A 108 9.64 4.64 4.04
C VAL A 108 9.42 4.97 2.56
N ALA A 109 8.37 4.42 1.96
CA ALA A 109 8.02 4.61 0.55
C ALA A 109 6.64 5.28 0.42
#